data_AF-A0A819PCI7-F1
#
_entry.id   AF-A0A819PCI7-F1
#
_cell.length_a   1.000
_cell.length_b   1.000
_cell.length_c   1.000
_cell.angle_alpha   90.00
_cell.angle_beta   90.00
_cell.angle_gamma   90.00
#
_symmetry.space_group_name_H-M   'P 1'
#
loop_
_entity.id
_entity.type
_entity.pdbx_description
1 polymer ?
#
loop_
_entity_poly.entity_id
_entity_poly.type
_entity_poly.pdbx_seq_one_letter_code
_entity_poly.pdbx_strand_id
1 'polypeptide(L)'
;MDTATPHFPRSNAMNSGELATRRQRPTHNPSKNLSADELQSLYDILGSNCVALATAVAQVLHSDNGTWGRPLAGIFCFVKDYDKRSYCFRLYDLKSFFNDKTPRQLFEQVLAGMQISAEEKAYVRETVKSDSDLQTLISSK
;
A
#
# COMPACT_ATOMS: atom_id res chain seq x y z
N MET A 1 38.21 -51.53 -42.56
CA MET A 1 38.39 -50.10 -42.84
C MET A 1 37.02 -49.48 -42.70
N ASP A 2 36.87 -48.69 -41.63
CA ASP A 2 35.98 -47.52 -41.46
C ASP A 2 34.46 -47.70 -41.73
N THR A 3 33.52 -47.23 -40.90
CA THR A 3 33.56 -46.03 -40.05
C THR A 3 32.46 -46.19 -38.99
N ALA A 4 32.78 -45.97 -37.71
CA ALA A 4 31.79 -45.90 -36.65
C ALA A 4 31.00 -44.58 -36.76
N THR A 5 29.68 -44.65 -36.92
CA THR A 5 28.79 -43.50 -36.86
C THR A 5 28.62 -43.06 -35.40
N PRO A 6 28.90 -41.80 -35.03
CA PRO A 6 28.68 -41.34 -33.67
C PRO A 6 27.18 -41.10 -33.45
N HIS A 7 26.58 -41.86 -32.54
CA HIS A 7 25.23 -41.60 -32.05
C HIS A 7 25.32 -40.48 -31.01
N PHE A 8 25.01 -39.25 -31.41
CA PHE A 8 24.85 -38.16 -30.44
C PHE A 8 23.51 -38.32 -29.72
N PRO A 9 23.48 -38.38 -28.37
CA PRO A 9 22.22 -38.24 -27.66
C PRO A 9 21.70 -36.82 -27.87
N ARG A 10 20.51 -36.71 -28.45
CA ARG A 10 19.80 -35.44 -28.62
C ARG A 10 19.34 -34.96 -27.25
N SER A 11 20.22 -34.28 -26.52
CA SER A 11 19.87 -33.59 -25.28
C SER A 11 18.98 -32.40 -25.63
N ASN A 12 17.67 -32.61 -25.69
CA ASN A 12 16.72 -31.51 -25.52
C ASN A 12 16.73 -31.14 -24.03
N ALA A 13 17.78 -30.46 -23.60
CA ALA A 13 17.68 -29.55 -22.47
C ALA A 13 16.73 -28.44 -22.90
N MET A 14 15.43 -28.69 -22.76
CA MET A 14 14.45 -27.60 -22.74
C MET A 14 14.83 -26.75 -21.54
N ASN A 15 15.50 -25.64 -21.85
CA ASN A 15 15.74 -24.54 -20.96
C ASN A 15 14.38 -24.06 -20.45
N SER A 16 13.95 -24.57 -19.30
CA SER A 16 12.81 -24.09 -18.50
C SER A 16 13.11 -22.72 -17.88
N GLY A 17 13.86 -21.89 -18.59
CA GLY A 17 14.38 -20.60 -18.17
C GLY A 17 13.74 -19.47 -18.96
N GLU A 18 12.42 -19.51 -19.16
CA GLU A 18 11.65 -18.31 -19.47
C GLU A 18 10.17 -18.52 -19.15
N LEU A 19 9.88 -18.88 -17.89
CA LEU A 19 8.62 -18.41 -17.32
C LEU A 19 8.80 -16.89 -17.23
N ALA A 20 8.44 -16.19 -18.32
CA ALA A 20 8.19 -14.77 -18.29
C ALA A 20 7.41 -14.54 -16.99
N THR A 21 8.05 -13.94 -15.99
CA THR A 21 7.46 -13.75 -14.67
C THR A 21 6.24 -12.89 -14.94
N ARG A 22 5.09 -13.54 -15.10
CA ARG A 22 3.80 -12.90 -15.34
C ARG A 22 3.70 -11.95 -14.18
N ARG A 23 3.89 -10.64 -14.44
CA ARG A 23 3.96 -9.61 -13.39
C ARG A 23 2.71 -9.77 -12.56
N GLN A 24 2.84 -10.50 -11.45
CA GLN A 24 1.69 -10.83 -10.63
C GLN A 24 1.23 -9.51 -10.05
N ARG A 25 -0.08 -9.29 -10.03
CA ARG A 25 -0.62 -8.12 -9.35
C ARG A 25 -0.06 -8.16 -7.92
N PRO A 26 0.57 -7.08 -7.43
CA PRO A 26 0.99 -7.01 -6.04
C PRO A 26 -0.19 -7.36 -5.14
N THR A 27 0.09 -8.12 -4.08
CA THR A 27 -0.87 -8.34 -3.01
C THR A 27 -0.89 -7.12 -2.09
N HIS A 28 -1.93 -7.01 -1.26
CA HIS A 28 -1.98 -5.98 -0.23
C HIS A 28 -0.76 -6.11 0.70
N ASN A 29 -0.16 -4.98 1.07
CA ASN A 29 0.98 -4.90 1.97
C ASN A 29 0.59 -4.14 3.25
N PRO A 30 0.21 -4.86 4.32
CA PRO A 30 -0.35 -4.26 5.52
C PRO A 30 0.71 -3.72 6.50
N SER A 31 0.35 -2.69 7.29
CA SER A 31 1.10 -2.34 8.50
C SER A 31 0.87 -3.32 9.64
N LYS A 32 1.81 -3.37 10.58
CA LYS A 32 1.73 -4.11 11.85
C LYS A 32 0.73 -3.53 12.87
N ASN A 33 0.29 -2.28 12.69
CA ASN A 33 -0.57 -1.57 13.66
C ASN A 33 -2.08 -1.79 13.41
N LEU A 34 -2.44 -2.61 12.42
CA LEU A 34 -3.82 -2.95 12.10
C LEU A 34 -3.98 -4.47 12.24
N SER A 35 -5.05 -4.89 12.90
CA SER A 35 -5.45 -6.29 12.99
C SER A 35 -5.98 -6.80 11.64
N ALA A 36 -6.07 -8.13 11.52
CA ALA A 36 -6.53 -8.77 10.29
C ALA A 36 -7.96 -8.35 9.91
N ASP A 37 -8.85 -8.20 10.90
CA ASP A 37 -10.26 -7.83 10.67
C ASP A 37 -10.40 -6.37 10.19
N GLU A 38 -9.59 -5.47 10.74
CA GLU A 38 -9.54 -4.06 10.33
C GLU A 38 -8.98 -3.92 8.91
N LEU A 39 -7.93 -4.69 8.59
CA LEU A 39 -7.37 -4.76 7.25
C LEU A 39 -8.38 -5.33 6.25
N GLN A 40 -9.09 -6.38 6.61
CA GLN A 40 -10.13 -6.96 5.74
C GLN A 40 -11.23 -5.94 5.47
N SER A 41 -11.71 -5.26 6.51
CA SER A 41 -12.70 -4.18 6.36
C SER A 41 -12.18 -3.09 5.41
N LEU A 42 -10.91 -2.66 5.57
CA LEU A 42 -10.27 -1.70 4.67
C LEU A 42 -10.28 -2.18 3.21
N TYR A 43 -9.96 -3.45 2.95
CA TYR A 43 -9.94 -4.00 1.60
C TYR A 43 -11.34 -4.07 0.98
N ASP A 44 -12.35 -4.37 1.78
CA ASP A 44 -13.75 -4.37 1.34
C ASP A 44 -14.18 -2.96 0.89
N ILE A 45 -13.74 -1.92 1.59
CA ILE A 45 -14.02 -0.51 1.24
C ILE A 45 -13.24 -0.07 0.00
N LEU A 46 -11.99 -0.52 -0.15
CA LEU A 46 -11.16 -0.19 -1.31
C LEU A 46 -11.71 -0.83 -2.60
N GLY A 47 -12.32 -2.00 -2.49
CA GLY A 47 -12.88 -2.76 -3.60
C GLY A 47 -11.86 -3.64 -4.33
N SER A 48 -12.35 -4.55 -5.16
CA SER A 48 -11.59 -5.63 -5.78
C SER A 48 -10.54 -5.20 -6.82
N ASN A 49 -10.65 -4.00 -7.38
CA ASN A 49 -9.72 -3.44 -8.35
C ASN A 49 -8.71 -2.46 -7.73
N CYS A 50 -8.66 -2.37 -6.40
CA CYS A 50 -7.71 -1.56 -5.67
C CYS A 50 -6.77 -2.46 -4.86
N VAL A 51 -5.47 -2.17 -4.91
CA VAL A 51 -4.47 -2.85 -4.06
C VAL A 51 -3.84 -1.85 -3.12
N ALA A 52 -3.91 -2.12 -1.82
CA ALA A 52 -3.20 -1.33 -0.81
C ALA A 52 -1.71 -1.73 -0.79
N LEU A 53 -0.84 -0.87 -1.32
CA LEU A 53 0.62 -1.06 -1.38
C LEU A 53 1.32 -0.73 -0.06
N ALA A 54 0.67 0.06 0.79
CA ALA A 54 1.04 0.28 2.18
C ALA A 54 -0.20 0.72 2.96
N THR A 55 -0.33 0.32 4.21
CA THR A 55 -1.32 0.85 5.16
C THR A 55 -0.60 1.33 6.41
N ALA A 56 -1.21 2.24 7.17
CA ALA A 56 -0.72 2.70 8.46
C ALA A 56 -1.82 3.44 9.22
N VAL A 57 -1.70 3.55 10.54
CA VAL A 57 -2.41 4.59 11.31
C VAL A 57 -1.50 5.81 11.34
N ALA A 58 -1.97 6.95 10.85
CA ALA A 58 -1.15 8.14 10.70
C ALA A 58 -1.91 9.42 10.99
N GLN A 59 -1.15 10.46 11.33
CA GLN A 59 -1.63 11.83 11.41
C GLN A 59 -1.04 12.63 10.24
N VAL A 60 -1.90 13.06 9.34
CA VAL A 60 -1.52 13.78 8.11
C VAL A 60 -1.73 15.27 8.31
N LEU A 61 -0.70 16.05 8.01
CA LEU A 61 -0.79 17.51 7.95
C LEU A 61 -0.75 17.95 6.50
N HIS A 62 -1.63 18.89 6.17
CA HIS A 62 -1.65 19.58 4.89
C HIS A 62 -1.14 20.99 5.11
N SER A 63 -0.23 21.47 4.27
CA SER A 63 0.18 22.87 4.27
C SER A 63 -0.51 23.62 3.14
N ASP A 64 -1.09 24.77 3.47
CA ASP A 64 -1.55 25.76 2.51
C ASP A 64 -0.70 27.02 2.69
N ASN A 65 -0.08 27.50 1.61
CA ASN A 65 0.76 28.71 1.58
C ASN A 65 1.82 28.79 2.71
N GLY A 66 2.45 27.67 3.06
CA GLY A 66 3.51 27.63 4.08
C GLY A 66 3.00 27.59 5.53
N THR A 67 1.68 27.53 5.73
CA THR A 67 1.08 27.29 7.05
C THR A 67 0.59 25.87 7.15
N TRP A 68 0.86 25.19 8.26
CA TRP A 68 0.36 23.84 8.52
C TRP A 68 -1.08 23.91 9.05
N GLY A 69 -2.00 23.26 8.34
CA GLY A 69 -3.37 23.10 8.77
C GLY A 69 -3.48 22.14 9.96
N ARG A 70 -4.71 22.01 10.48
CA ARG A 70 -5.00 21.05 11.55
C ARG A 70 -4.72 19.62 11.06
N PRO A 71 -4.04 18.80 11.88
CA PRO A 71 -3.77 17.42 11.51
C PRO A 71 -5.05 16.59 11.40
N LEU A 72 -5.09 15.72 10.41
CA LEU A 72 -6.11 14.69 10.24
C LEU A 72 -5.54 13.35 10.69
N ALA A 73 -6.14 12.71 11.69
CA ALA A 73 -5.72 11.38 12.15
C ALA A 73 -6.65 10.31 11.58
N GLY A 74 -6.08 9.21 11.12
CA GLY A 74 -6.86 8.17 10.45
C GLY A 74 -6.05 6.95 10.03
N ILE A 75 -6.73 6.02 9.37
CA ILE A 75 -6.09 4.93 8.62
C ILE A 75 -5.67 5.50 7.28
N PHE A 76 -4.37 5.59 7.07
CA PHE A 76 -3.74 6.03 5.84
C PHE A 76 -3.36 4.84 4.98
N CYS A 77 -3.58 4.94 3.68
CA CYS A 77 -3.15 3.89 2.75
C CYS A 77 -2.65 4.47 1.43
N PHE A 78 -1.61 3.81 0.91
CA PHE A 78 -1.14 4.00 -0.44
C PHE A 78 -1.76 2.94 -1.34
N VAL A 79 -2.54 3.34 -2.34
CA VAL A 79 -3.39 2.45 -3.12
C VAL A 79 -3.02 2.52 -4.59
N LYS A 80 -2.93 1.35 -5.22
CA LYS A 80 -2.94 1.20 -6.67
C LYS A 80 -4.36 0.91 -7.14
N ASP A 81 -4.97 1.89 -7.80
CA ASP A 81 -6.27 1.75 -8.45
C ASP A 81 -6.06 1.26 -9.90
N TYR A 82 -6.56 0.06 -10.21
CA TYR A 82 -6.42 -0.55 -11.54
C TYR A 82 -7.47 -0.04 -12.53
N ASP A 83 -8.65 0.36 -12.06
CA ASP A 83 -9.72 0.88 -12.91
C ASP A 83 -9.32 2.25 -13.46
N LYS A 84 -8.79 3.11 -12.59
CA LYS A 84 -8.29 4.45 -12.96
C LYS A 84 -6.86 4.45 -13.47
N ARG A 85 -6.17 3.30 -13.38
CA ARG A 85 -4.74 3.12 -13.67
C ARG A 85 -3.83 4.11 -12.91
N SER A 86 -4.29 4.62 -11.78
CA SER A 86 -3.62 5.67 -11.01
C SER A 86 -3.06 5.11 -9.70
N TYR A 87 -2.28 5.91 -9.01
CA TYR A 87 -1.92 5.67 -7.62
C TYR A 87 -2.55 6.77 -6.79
N CYS A 88 -3.02 6.45 -5.60
CA CYS A 88 -3.56 7.45 -4.70
C CYS A 88 -3.17 7.21 -3.25
N PHE A 89 -3.14 8.30 -2.49
CA PHE A 89 -3.19 8.25 -1.05
C PHE A 89 -4.63 8.42 -0.60
N ARG A 90 -5.07 7.64 0.38
CA ARG A 90 -6.36 7.79 1.03
C ARG A 90 -6.20 7.80 2.54
N LEU A 91 -7.00 8.61 3.23
CA LEU A 91 -7.10 8.66 4.68
C LEU A 91 -8.56 8.46 5.10
N TYR A 92 -8.81 7.53 6.01
CA TYR A 92 -10.13 7.26 6.58
C TYR A 92 -10.16 7.64 8.07
N ASP A 93 -11.24 8.26 8.53
CA ASP A 93 -11.37 8.64 9.95
C ASP A 93 -11.46 7.39 10.83
N LEU A 94 -10.62 7.32 11.88
CA LEU A 94 -10.59 6.18 12.80
C LEU A 94 -11.93 5.93 13.50
N LYS A 95 -12.60 7.00 13.97
CA LYS A 95 -13.85 6.84 14.74
C LYS A 95 -14.95 6.29 13.86
N SER A 96 -15.08 6.82 12.63
CA SER A 96 -16.04 6.30 11.66
C SER A 96 -15.64 4.93 11.14
N PHE A 97 -14.35 4.60 11.07
CA PHE A 97 -13.91 3.29 10.58
C PHE A 97 -14.33 2.13 11.46
N PHE A 98 -14.30 2.31 12.79
CA PHE A 98 -14.68 1.23 13.72
C PHE A 98 -16.16 1.22 14.09
N ASN A 99 -16.85 2.37 14.03
CA ASN A 99 -18.22 2.49 14.51
C ASN A 99 -19.28 2.55 13.41
N ASP A 100 -18.92 3.02 12.21
CA ASP A 100 -19.89 3.24 11.14
C ASP A 100 -19.79 2.14 10.08
N LYS A 101 -20.93 1.77 9.47
CA LYS A 101 -20.98 0.82 8.35
C LYS A 101 -20.26 1.33 7.09
N THR A 102 -20.11 2.65 6.98
CA THR A 102 -19.46 3.32 5.85
C THR A 102 -18.44 4.31 6.39
N PRO A 103 -17.15 3.94 6.46
CA PRO A 103 -16.12 4.83 6.96
C PRO A 103 -16.07 6.12 6.16
N ARG A 104 -15.95 7.22 6.89
CA ARG A 104 -15.76 8.52 6.29
C ARG A 104 -14.33 8.64 5.75
N GLN A 105 -14.20 8.76 4.43
CA GLN A 105 -12.96 9.17 3.79
C GLN A 105 -12.70 10.65 4.09
N LEU A 106 -11.57 10.93 4.74
CA LEU A 106 -11.15 12.29 5.10
C LEU A 106 -10.38 12.97 3.97
N PHE A 107 -9.60 12.19 3.22
CA PHE A 107 -8.70 12.71 2.20
C PHE A 107 -8.44 11.66 1.11
N GLU A 108 -8.34 12.13 -0.13
CA GLU A 108 -7.80 11.37 -1.25
C GLU A 108 -6.95 12.29 -2.13
N GLN A 109 -5.75 11.83 -2.47
CA GLN A 109 -4.87 12.50 -3.41
C GLN A 109 -4.44 11.52 -4.49
N VAL A 110 -4.78 11.83 -5.73
CA VAL A 110 -4.32 11.08 -6.90
C VAL A 110 -2.92 11.57 -7.27
N LEU A 111 -2.00 10.63 -7.47
CA LEU A 111 -0.62 10.90 -7.85
C LEU A 111 -0.50 10.83 -9.37
N ALA A 112 -0.41 11.99 -10.01
CA ALA A 112 -0.08 12.09 -11.44
C ALA A 112 1.44 11.97 -11.63
N GLY A 113 1.87 11.16 -12.60
CA GLY A 113 3.30 11.08 -12.99
C GLY A 113 4.26 10.41 -12.00
N MET A 114 3.77 9.91 -10.86
CA MET A 114 4.53 9.14 -9.86
C MET A 114 5.88 9.77 -9.44
N GLN A 115 5.89 11.08 -9.15
CA GLN A 115 6.96 11.68 -8.37
C GLN A 115 6.54 11.75 -6.90
N ILE A 116 7.06 10.82 -6.09
CA ILE A 116 7.03 10.92 -4.63
C ILE A 116 8.41 11.41 -4.22
N SER A 117 8.57 12.72 -4.06
CA SER A 117 9.77 13.30 -3.45
C SER A 117 9.56 13.38 -1.95
N ALA A 118 10.20 12.48 -1.20
CA ALA A 118 10.37 12.68 0.23
C ALA A 118 11.58 13.61 0.41
N GLU A 119 11.33 14.90 0.65
CA GLU A 119 12.37 15.76 1.20
C GLU A 119 12.51 15.50 2.70
N GLU A 120 13.73 15.63 3.23
CA GLU A 120 14.07 15.46 4.65
C GLU A 120 13.27 16.37 5.60
N LYS A 121 12.55 17.37 5.04
CA LYS A 121 11.62 18.27 5.76
C LYS A 121 10.20 17.73 5.89
N ALA A 122 9.82 16.72 5.12
CA ALA A 122 8.60 15.97 5.36
C ALA A 122 8.87 15.05 6.56
N TYR A 123 8.40 15.45 7.74
CA TYR A 123 8.46 14.65 8.96
C TYR A 123 7.60 13.38 8.80
N VAL A 124 8.08 12.40 8.01
CA VAL A 124 7.60 11.02 8.06
C VAL A 124 8.23 10.41 9.30
N ARG A 125 7.68 10.77 10.46
CA ARG A 125 8.03 10.11 11.70
C ARG A 125 7.23 8.81 11.73
N GLU A 126 7.86 7.70 11.40
CA GLU A 126 7.36 6.38 11.78
C GLU A 126 7.45 6.31 13.32
N THR A 127 6.48 6.90 14.02
CA THR A 127 6.40 6.88 15.48
C THR A 127 5.10 6.23 15.87
N VAL A 128 5.09 4.91 15.85
CA VAL A 128 4.32 4.15 16.84
C VAL A 128 5.15 2.90 17.15
N LYS A 129 5.94 2.95 18.23
CA LYS A 129 6.60 1.77 18.79
C LYS A 129 5.79 1.15 19.92
N SER A 130 4.65 1.73 20.30
CA SER A 130 3.86 1.29 21.46
C SER A 130 2.37 1.62 21.32
N ASP A 131 1.54 0.65 21.70
CA ASP A 131 0.07 0.71 21.77
C ASP A 131 -0.45 1.88 22.62
N SER A 132 0.35 2.32 23.61
CA SER A 132 0.07 3.48 24.46
C SER A 132 -0.02 4.81 23.71
N ASP A 133 0.74 4.96 22.62
CA ASP A 133 0.78 6.21 21.85
C ASP A 133 -0.45 6.32 20.93
N LEU A 134 -0.97 5.20 20.44
CA LEU A 134 -2.23 5.13 19.68
C LEU A 134 -3.42 5.54 20.55
N GLN A 135 -3.48 5.03 21.78
CA GLN A 135 -4.53 5.39 22.74
C GLN A 135 -4.50 6.88 23.09
N THR A 136 -3.31 7.45 23.23
CA THR A 136 -3.13 8.89 23.48
C THR A 136 -3.56 9.74 22.28
N LEU A 137 -3.25 9.30 21.06
CA LEU A 137 -3.69 9.96 19.82
C LEU A 137 -5.21 9.90 19.62
N ILE A 138 -5.84 8.79 20.00
CA ILE A 138 -7.30 8.61 19.95
C ILE A 138 -7.99 9.46 21.03
N SER A 139 -7.38 9.61 22.21
CA SER A 139 -7.97 10.28 23.37
C SER A 139 -7.75 11.79 23.42
N SER A 140 -6.83 12.37 22.64
CA SER A 140 -6.55 13.82 22.60
C SER A 140 -7.58 14.66 21.81
N LYS A 141 -8.81 14.17 21.60
CA LYS A 141 -9.88 14.87 20.87
C LYS A 141 -11.02 15.26 21.80
#